data_AF-A0A8T2NSG8-F1
#
_entry.id   AF-A0A8T2NSG8-F1
#
_cell.length_a   1.000
_cell.length_b   1.000
_cell.length_c   1.000
_cell.angle_alpha   90.00
_cell.angle_beta   90.00
_cell.angle_gamma   90.00
#
_symmetry.space_group_name_H-M   'P 1'
#
loop_
_entity.id
_entity.type
_entity.pdbx_description
1 polymer ?
#
loop_
_entity_poly.entity_id
_entity_poly.type
_entity_poly.pdbx_seq_one_letter_code
_entity_poly.pdbx_strand_id
1 'polypeptide(L)'
;MDAETFSVVKGSAVTLGCRFRSAEHVTSLMSVDWSYRPQTGGRLDSFFYFSSRAHAPEQGQFKGRIRWVGKPVGGDASIQLLNATLNDNGTYTCVVKNPPDVHGSPAQITLSVVPKPLTRRFSDVAVLMGLVLLPSALIIPVLLGRMCWQGPSCCGRRGKSAGQGQPSPIEVTEREELMYKNSGTKEKEKSITCCELYFQDSDVEEYYIHNEKFGEEAETHC
;
A
#
# COMPACT_ATOMS: atom_id res chain seq x y z
N MET A 1 39.54 4.94 -15.52
CA MET A 1 38.31 4.90 -16.34
C MET A 1 37.23 4.48 -15.40
N ASP A 2 36.57 5.45 -14.79
CA ASP A 2 35.66 5.21 -13.70
C ASP A 2 34.29 4.96 -14.33
N ALA A 3 33.88 3.69 -14.38
CA ALA A 3 32.57 3.34 -14.92
C ALA A 3 31.48 3.82 -13.96
N GLU A 4 30.57 4.64 -14.45
CA GLU A 4 29.43 5.11 -13.65
C GLU A 4 28.48 3.93 -13.41
N THR A 5 28.18 3.62 -12.15
CA THR A 5 27.27 2.51 -11.81
C THR A 5 25.88 3.06 -11.51
N PHE A 6 24.86 2.51 -12.19
CA PHE A 6 23.48 2.94 -12.06
C PHE A 6 22.58 1.75 -11.73
N SER A 7 21.74 1.89 -10.69
CA SER A 7 20.83 0.83 -10.24
C SER A 7 19.38 1.17 -10.57
N VAL A 8 18.65 0.25 -11.20
CA VAL A 8 17.26 0.46 -11.62
C VAL A 8 16.36 -0.69 -11.26
N VAL A 9 15.10 -0.38 -11.02
CA VAL A 9 14.10 -1.40 -10.74
C VAL A 9 13.63 -2.05 -12.05
N LYS A 10 13.52 -3.37 -12.08
CA LYS A 10 12.98 -4.16 -13.20
C LYS A 10 11.66 -3.55 -13.71
N GLY A 11 11.52 -3.42 -15.01
CA GLY A 11 10.35 -2.87 -15.71
C GLY A 11 10.35 -1.34 -15.80
N SER A 12 11.35 -0.64 -15.24
CA SER A 12 11.47 0.81 -15.38
C SER A 12 12.09 1.20 -16.72
N ALA A 13 11.85 2.44 -17.16
CA ALA A 13 12.63 3.06 -18.22
C ALA A 13 13.85 3.76 -17.62
N VAL A 14 15.01 3.62 -18.25
CA VAL A 14 16.27 4.22 -17.79
C VAL A 14 16.98 4.92 -18.94
N THR A 15 17.47 6.13 -18.67
CA THR A 15 18.32 6.87 -19.61
C THR A 15 19.77 6.53 -19.34
N LEU A 16 20.45 5.96 -20.35
CA LEU A 16 21.89 5.74 -20.35
C LEU A 16 22.55 7.01 -20.88
N GLY A 17 23.10 7.78 -19.95
CA GLY A 17 23.70 9.09 -20.23
C GLY A 17 25.02 8.97 -21.00
N CYS A 18 25.16 9.72 -22.08
CA CYS A 18 26.44 9.88 -22.77
C CYS A 18 26.63 11.35 -23.16
N ARG A 19 27.41 12.07 -22.36
CA ARG A 19 27.78 13.45 -22.68
C ARG A 19 29.20 13.48 -23.23
N PHE A 20 29.39 14.23 -24.29
CA PHE A 20 30.68 14.41 -24.93
C PHE A 20 30.99 15.89 -25.12
N ARG A 21 32.28 16.20 -25.20
CA ARG A 21 32.79 17.51 -25.56
C ARG A 21 33.68 17.32 -26.77
N SER A 22 33.57 18.21 -27.74
CA SER A 22 34.41 18.24 -28.93
C SER A 22 34.92 19.66 -29.14
N ALA A 23 36.15 19.79 -29.61
CA ALA A 23 36.71 21.09 -30.01
C ALA A 23 36.08 21.60 -31.32
N GLU A 24 35.54 20.68 -32.12
CA GLU A 24 34.96 20.95 -33.42
C GLU A 24 33.43 21.03 -33.32
N HIS A 25 32.84 21.80 -34.23
CA HIS A 25 31.38 21.82 -34.35
C HIS A 25 30.86 20.44 -34.76
N VAL A 26 29.68 20.08 -34.25
CA VAL A 26 29.04 18.82 -34.61
C VAL A 26 28.54 18.90 -36.05
N THR A 27 29.07 18.04 -36.92
CA THR A 27 28.72 17.97 -38.35
C THR A 27 27.87 16.74 -38.67
N SER A 28 27.39 16.62 -39.91
CA SER A 28 26.67 15.42 -40.38
C SER A 28 27.55 14.16 -40.45
N LEU A 29 28.88 14.31 -40.38
CA LEU A 29 29.84 13.21 -40.33
C LEU A 29 30.01 12.64 -38.91
N MET A 30 29.43 13.30 -37.92
CA MET A 30 29.43 12.82 -36.54
C MET A 30 28.66 11.51 -36.42
N SER A 31 29.22 10.59 -35.64
CA SER A 31 28.58 9.32 -35.34
C SER A 31 28.67 8.93 -33.88
N VAL A 32 27.72 8.12 -33.45
CA VAL A 32 27.67 7.52 -32.11
C VAL A 32 27.50 6.03 -32.27
N ASP A 33 28.36 5.25 -31.63
CA ASP A 33 28.22 3.81 -31.50
C ASP A 33 27.95 3.45 -30.04
N TRP A 34 26.90 2.67 -29.83
CA TRP A 34 26.55 2.12 -28.53
C TRP A 34 26.73 0.60 -28.55
N SER A 35 27.52 0.13 -27.60
CA SER A 35 27.81 -1.28 -27.44
C SER A 35 27.56 -1.76 -26.01
N TYR A 36 27.30 -3.06 -25.87
CA TYR A 36 26.92 -3.70 -24.63
C TYR A 36 27.79 -4.92 -24.36
N ARG A 37 28.19 -5.09 -23.10
CA ARG A 37 28.87 -6.27 -22.59
C ARG A 37 28.10 -6.82 -21.39
N PRO A 38 27.65 -8.08 -21.41
CA PRO A 38 26.98 -8.70 -20.27
C PRO A 38 27.84 -8.69 -18.99
N GLN A 39 27.19 -8.63 -17.83
CA GLN A 39 27.87 -8.71 -16.53
C GLN A 39 28.63 -10.03 -16.34
N THR A 40 28.15 -11.12 -16.94
CA THR A 40 28.83 -12.44 -16.97
C THR A 40 30.12 -12.43 -17.79
N GLY A 41 30.45 -11.31 -18.44
CA GLY A 41 31.51 -11.21 -19.43
C GLY A 41 31.06 -11.68 -20.81
N GLY A 42 32.02 -11.75 -21.73
CA GLY A 42 31.78 -12.13 -23.13
C GLY A 42 32.25 -11.08 -24.13
N ARG A 43 31.76 -11.21 -25.37
CA ARG A 43 32.06 -10.28 -26.47
C ARG A 43 31.29 -8.98 -26.28
N LEU A 44 31.89 -7.88 -26.73
CA LEU A 44 31.24 -6.59 -26.84
C LEU A 44 30.35 -6.62 -28.10
N ASP A 45 29.07 -6.28 -27.95
CA ASP A 45 28.08 -6.31 -29.03
C ASP A 45 27.57 -4.90 -29.32
N SER A 46 27.69 -4.44 -30.57
CA SER A 46 27.12 -3.14 -31.00
C SER A 46 25.65 -3.34 -31.31
N PHE A 47 24.79 -2.53 -30.69
CA PHE A 47 23.34 -2.68 -30.81
C PHE A 47 22.64 -1.42 -31.29
N PHE A 48 23.28 -0.26 -31.24
CA PHE A 48 22.69 1.01 -31.67
C PHE A 48 23.76 1.89 -32.30
N TYR A 49 23.37 2.57 -33.38
CA TYR A 49 24.25 3.50 -34.10
C TYR A 49 23.50 4.77 -34.51
N PHE A 50 24.18 5.91 -34.47
CA PHE A 50 23.68 7.17 -35.01
C PHE A 50 24.63 7.70 -36.08
N SER A 51 24.08 8.04 -37.25
CA SER A 51 24.77 8.81 -38.30
C SER A 51 23.73 9.57 -39.11
N SER A 52 23.62 10.87 -38.85
CA SER A 52 22.52 11.75 -39.31
C SER A 52 21.10 11.33 -38.86
N ARG A 53 20.86 10.04 -38.61
CA ARG A 53 19.65 9.42 -38.10
C ARG A 53 20.03 8.35 -37.07
N ALA A 54 19.13 8.12 -36.11
CA ALA A 54 19.23 7.02 -35.16
C ALA A 54 18.82 5.68 -35.79
N HIS A 55 19.66 4.66 -35.62
CA HIS A 55 19.40 3.28 -36.02
C HIS A 55 19.24 2.42 -34.77
N ALA A 56 17.99 2.10 -34.45
CA ALA A 56 17.66 1.24 -33.33
C ALA A 56 17.87 -0.25 -33.69
N PRO A 57 18.16 -1.10 -32.69
CA PRO A 57 18.31 -2.55 -32.92
C PRO A 57 17.01 -3.17 -33.45
N GLU A 58 17.14 -3.90 -34.55
CA GLU A 58 16.02 -4.60 -35.21
C GLU A 58 15.84 -6.05 -34.73
N GLN A 59 16.82 -6.57 -33.99
CA GLN A 59 16.87 -7.94 -33.49
C GLN A 59 17.53 -8.01 -32.10
N GLY A 60 17.50 -9.18 -31.48
CA GLY A 60 18.11 -9.42 -30.17
C GLY A 60 17.33 -8.82 -29.01
N GLN A 61 17.93 -8.83 -27.82
CA GLN A 61 17.25 -8.48 -26.57
C GLN A 61 16.78 -7.02 -26.51
N PHE A 62 17.44 -6.12 -27.24
CA PHE A 62 17.16 -4.69 -27.21
C PHE A 62 16.11 -4.22 -28.22
N LYS A 63 15.62 -5.12 -29.08
CA LYS A 63 14.62 -4.82 -30.12
C LYS A 63 13.39 -4.14 -29.54
N GLY A 64 13.06 -2.96 -30.07
CA GLY A 64 11.87 -2.19 -29.66
C GLY A 64 11.95 -1.58 -28.26
N ARG A 65 13.11 -1.65 -27.58
CA ARG A 65 13.29 -1.11 -26.23
C ARG A 65 14.28 0.05 -26.16
N ILE A 66 15.00 0.35 -27.24
CA ILE A 66 15.94 1.47 -27.28
C ILE A 66 15.31 2.67 -27.96
N ARG A 67 15.35 3.82 -27.29
CA ARG A 67 14.90 5.11 -27.82
C ARG A 67 16.06 6.11 -27.79
N TRP A 68 16.29 6.77 -28.92
CA TRP A 68 17.22 7.89 -28.98
C TRP A 68 16.65 9.10 -28.22
N VAL A 69 17.42 9.67 -27.30
CA VAL A 69 17.04 10.88 -26.55
C VAL A 69 18.11 11.97 -26.58
N GLY A 70 19.29 11.68 -27.14
CA GLY A 70 20.41 12.60 -27.26
C GLY A 70 20.14 13.78 -28.20
N LYS A 71 20.87 14.87 -27.96
CA LYS A 71 20.93 16.07 -28.79
C LYS A 71 22.39 16.31 -29.16
N PRO A 72 22.88 15.81 -30.31
CA PRO A 72 24.29 15.86 -30.67
C PRO A 72 24.86 17.28 -30.65
N VAL A 73 24.13 18.26 -31.19
CA VAL A 73 24.53 19.68 -31.21
C VAL A 73 24.79 20.23 -29.80
N GLY A 74 24.10 19.69 -28.78
CA GLY A 74 24.29 20.05 -27.38
C GLY A 74 25.29 19.16 -26.63
N GLY A 75 26.05 18.30 -27.31
CA GLY A 75 27.00 17.39 -26.68
C GLY A 75 26.35 16.19 -25.97
N ASP A 76 25.14 15.82 -26.33
CA ASP A 76 24.40 14.73 -25.70
C ASP A 76 24.10 13.60 -26.71
N ALA A 77 24.59 12.41 -26.42
CA ALA A 77 24.45 11.19 -27.22
C ALA A 77 23.69 10.07 -26.48
N SER A 78 22.87 10.45 -25.50
CA SER A 78 22.17 9.52 -24.61
C SER A 78 21.08 8.70 -25.31
N ILE A 79 20.89 7.48 -24.83
CA ILE A 79 19.78 6.59 -25.22
C ILE A 79 18.92 6.26 -24.00
N GLN A 80 17.70 5.81 -24.24
CA GLN A 80 16.81 5.32 -23.20
C GLN A 80 16.46 3.85 -23.46
N LEU A 81 16.69 3.02 -22.45
CA LEU A 81 16.27 1.63 -22.39
C LEU A 81 14.90 1.55 -21.70
N LEU A 82 13.91 1.01 -22.40
CA LEU A 82 12.54 0.80 -21.93
C LEU A 82 12.39 -0.60 -21.33
N ASN A 83 11.52 -0.72 -20.33
CA ASN A 83 11.18 -2.00 -19.69
C ASN A 83 12.44 -2.82 -19.32
N ALA A 84 13.29 -2.26 -18.45
CA ALA A 84 14.54 -2.89 -18.04
C ALA A 84 14.31 -4.29 -17.44
N THR A 85 15.14 -5.26 -17.81
CA THR A 85 15.06 -6.66 -17.37
C THR A 85 16.36 -7.08 -16.69
N LEU A 86 16.34 -8.17 -15.93
CA LEU A 86 17.55 -8.66 -15.25
C LEU A 86 18.67 -9.07 -16.24
N ASN A 87 18.30 -9.39 -17.48
CA ASN A 87 19.25 -9.77 -18.54
C ASN A 87 19.96 -8.55 -19.16
N ASP A 88 19.49 -7.34 -18.85
CA ASP A 88 20.10 -6.10 -19.31
C ASP A 88 21.28 -5.67 -18.42
N ASN A 89 21.61 -6.45 -17.38
CA ASN A 89 22.73 -6.23 -16.49
C ASN A 89 24.06 -6.35 -17.24
N GLY A 90 24.82 -5.26 -17.24
CA GLY A 90 26.12 -5.23 -17.89
C GLY A 90 26.66 -3.84 -18.07
N THR A 91 27.72 -3.74 -18.86
CA THR A 91 28.40 -2.48 -19.17
C THR A 91 28.00 -2.01 -20.56
N TYR A 92 27.47 -0.81 -20.62
CA TYR A 92 27.12 -0.09 -21.85
C TYR A 92 28.25 0.90 -22.15
N THR A 93 28.72 0.91 -23.38
CA THR A 93 29.80 1.79 -23.83
C THR A 93 29.29 2.67 -24.97
N CYS A 94 29.50 3.98 -24.83
CA CYS A 94 29.18 4.99 -25.83
C CYS A 94 30.49 5.53 -26.42
N VAL A 95 30.63 5.44 -27.74
CA VAL A 95 31.76 6.00 -28.49
C VAL A 95 31.23 7.05 -29.43
N VAL A 96 31.67 8.29 -29.23
CA VAL A 96 31.33 9.43 -30.11
C VAL A 96 32.53 9.75 -30.98
N LYS A 97 32.31 9.90 -32.28
CA LYS A 97 33.31 10.36 -33.24
C LYS A 97 32.76 11.61 -33.94
N ASN A 98 33.47 12.74 -33.83
CA ASN A 98 33.11 13.98 -34.52
C ASN A 98 34.29 14.48 -35.35
N PRO A 99 34.53 13.94 -36.56
CA PRO A 99 35.70 14.29 -37.36
C PRO A 99 35.89 15.79 -37.55
N PRO A 100 37.12 16.32 -37.46
CA PRO A 100 38.39 15.62 -37.25
C PRO A 100 38.65 15.11 -35.81
N ASP A 101 37.81 15.48 -34.83
CA ASP A 101 37.91 15.07 -33.43
C ASP A 101 37.34 13.66 -33.18
N VAL A 102 38.17 12.66 -33.44
CA VAL A 102 37.82 11.23 -33.32
C VAL A 102 38.45 10.53 -32.11
N HIS A 103 39.31 11.22 -31.37
CA HIS A 103 40.13 10.64 -30.31
C HIS A 103 39.49 10.72 -28.92
N GLY A 104 38.15 10.85 -28.86
CA GLY A 104 37.40 10.90 -27.61
C GLY A 104 37.53 9.60 -26.80
N SER A 105 37.56 9.73 -25.48
CA SER A 105 37.48 8.57 -24.57
C SER A 105 36.06 8.01 -24.55
N PRO A 106 35.87 6.68 -24.67
CA PRO A 106 34.56 6.06 -24.53
C PRO A 106 33.96 6.32 -23.14
N ALA A 107 32.66 6.63 -23.10
CA ALA A 107 31.92 6.67 -21.84
C ALA A 107 31.41 5.26 -21.51
N GLN A 108 31.58 4.82 -20.26
CA GLN A 108 31.14 3.49 -19.80
C GLN A 108 30.17 3.61 -18.63
N ILE A 109 29.04 2.91 -18.74
CA ILE A 109 27.98 2.85 -17.72
C ILE A 109 27.76 1.39 -17.33
N THR A 110 27.78 1.07 -16.05
CA THR A 110 27.42 -0.25 -15.53
C THR A 110 25.99 -0.22 -15.01
N LEU A 111 25.08 -0.92 -15.69
CA LEU A 111 23.67 -1.01 -15.31
C LEU A 111 23.44 -2.22 -14.41
N SER A 112 22.83 -1.99 -13.24
CA SER A 112 22.35 -3.04 -12.34
C SER A 112 20.82 -2.97 -12.21
N VAL A 113 20.13 -3.98 -12.73
CA VAL A 113 18.69 -4.11 -12.64
C VAL A 113 18.35 -4.97 -11.43
N VAL A 114 17.63 -4.38 -10.48
CA VAL A 114 17.15 -5.04 -9.27
C VAL A 114 15.68 -5.44 -9.42
N PRO A 115 15.25 -6.58 -8.87
CA PRO A 115 13.84 -6.96 -8.89
C PRO A 115 12.98 -5.91 -8.16
N LYS A 116 11.73 -5.73 -8.62
CA LYS A 116 10.75 -4.93 -7.88
C LYS A 116 10.60 -5.52 -6.48
N PRO A 117 10.81 -4.75 -5.40
CA PRO A 117 10.53 -5.25 -4.07
C PRO A 117 9.04 -5.62 -4.03
N LEU A 118 8.74 -6.86 -3.64
CA LEU A 118 7.39 -7.26 -3.27
C LEU A 118 7.08 -6.58 -1.93
N THR A 119 6.81 -5.28 -1.95
CA THR A 119 6.29 -4.61 -0.77
C THR A 119 4.84 -5.05 -0.61
N ARG A 120 4.62 -6.22 -0.01
CA ARG A 120 3.37 -6.47 0.68
C ARG A 120 3.39 -5.52 1.88
N ARG A 121 2.93 -4.29 1.65
CA ARG A 121 2.65 -3.35 2.72
C ARG A 121 1.49 -3.97 3.49
N PHE A 122 1.80 -4.84 4.45
CA PHE A 122 0.83 -5.08 5.50
C PHE A 122 0.59 -3.71 6.12
N SER A 123 -0.65 -3.23 6.02
CA SER A 123 -1.02 -2.01 6.74
C SER A 123 -0.67 -2.26 8.21
N ASP A 124 0.04 -1.33 8.83
CA ASP A 124 0.39 -1.44 10.25
C ASP A 124 -0.89 -1.70 11.08
N VAL A 125 -1.99 -1.06 10.68
CA VAL A 125 -3.34 -1.30 11.20
C VAL A 125 -3.78 -2.75 11.04
N ALA A 126 -3.58 -3.38 9.88
CA ALA A 126 -3.97 -4.78 9.67
C ALA A 126 -3.15 -5.75 10.53
N VAL A 127 -1.86 -5.44 10.76
CA VAL A 127 -1.00 -6.23 11.66
C VAL A 127 -1.46 -6.08 13.10
N LEU A 128 -1.70 -4.84 13.55
CA LEU A 128 -2.19 -4.55 14.89
C LEU A 128 -3.56 -5.17 15.15
N MET A 129 -4.49 -5.07 14.20
CA MET A 129 -5.80 -5.73 14.28
C MET A 129 -5.67 -7.25 14.37
N GLY A 130 -4.79 -7.86 13.57
CA GLY A 130 -4.49 -9.29 13.68
C GLY A 130 -3.98 -9.68 15.06
N LEU A 131 -3.06 -8.90 15.64
CA LEU A 131 -2.50 -9.15 16.97
C LEU A 131 -3.53 -9.01 18.11
N VAL A 132 -4.58 -8.19 17.95
CA VAL A 132 -5.63 -8.01 18.96
C VAL A 132 -6.79 -9.01 18.79
N LEU A 133 -7.20 -9.26 17.55
CA LEU A 133 -8.36 -10.12 17.25
C LEU A 133 -8.06 -11.62 17.43
N LEU A 134 -6.84 -12.06 17.14
CA LEU A 134 -6.45 -13.47 17.31
C LEU A 134 -6.48 -13.94 18.77
N PRO A 135 -5.83 -13.27 19.75
CA PRO A 135 -5.87 -13.71 21.14
C PRO A 135 -7.27 -13.56 21.74
N SER A 136 -8.01 -12.50 21.41
CA SER A 136 -9.39 -12.33 21.91
C SER A 136 -10.30 -13.45 21.43
N ALA A 137 -10.22 -13.83 20.14
CA ALA A 137 -10.97 -14.96 19.59
C ALA A 137 -10.60 -16.32 20.19
N LEU A 138 -9.40 -16.48 20.78
CA LEU A 138 -9.00 -17.70 21.49
C LEU A 138 -9.41 -17.68 22.97
N ILE A 139 -9.25 -16.53 23.64
CA ILE A 139 -9.51 -16.38 25.08
C ILE A 139 -11.02 -16.48 25.37
N ILE A 140 -11.87 -15.81 24.58
CA ILE A 140 -13.32 -15.79 24.77
C ILE A 140 -13.93 -17.21 24.81
N PRO A 141 -13.73 -18.09 23.80
CA PRO A 141 -14.30 -19.43 23.84
C PRO A 141 -13.69 -20.31 24.93
N VAL A 142 -12.42 -20.13 25.30
CA VAL A 142 -11.81 -20.87 26.43
C VAL A 142 -12.45 -20.47 27.75
N LEU A 143 -12.71 -19.18 27.97
CA LEU A 143 -13.41 -18.68 29.15
C LEU A 143 -14.87 -19.16 29.19
N LEU A 144 -15.59 -19.07 28.07
CA LEU A 144 -16.96 -19.59 27.94
C LEU A 144 -17.01 -21.11 28.20
N GLY A 145 -16.06 -21.87 27.65
CA GLY A 145 -15.93 -23.30 27.89
C GLY A 145 -15.68 -23.62 29.36
N ARG A 146 -14.81 -22.86 30.04
CA ARG A 146 -14.57 -23.02 31.48
C ARG A 146 -15.80 -22.70 32.33
N MET A 147 -16.54 -21.64 32.00
CA MET A 147 -17.77 -21.28 32.72
C MET A 147 -18.89 -22.32 32.53
N CYS A 148 -19.04 -22.87 31.33
CA CYS A 148 -19.99 -23.95 31.07
C CYS A 148 -19.60 -25.28 31.74
N TRP A 149 -18.30 -25.51 31.99
CA TRP A 149 -17.80 -26.74 32.60
C TRP A 149 -17.75 -26.68 34.14
N GLN A 150 -17.52 -25.49 34.71
CA GLN A 150 -17.39 -25.31 36.17
C GLN A 150 -18.65 -24.74 36.84
N GLY A 151 -19.66 -24.32 36.09
CA GLY A 151 -20.93 -23.85 36.65
C GLY A 151 -21.83 -25.01 37.12
N PRO A 152 -22.34 -25.00 38.37
CA PRO A 152 -23.41 -25.89 38.78
C PRO A 152 -24.76 -25.37 38.25
N SER A 153 -25.39 -26.17 37.39
CA SER A 153 -26.83 -26.13 37.05
C SER A 153 -27.36 -24.94 36.24
N CYS A 154 -27.42 -25.10 34.91
CA CYS A 154 -28.48 -24.50 34.07
C CYS A 154 -29.05 -25.54 33.09
N CYS A 155 -29.50 -26.67 33.64
CA CYS A 155 -30.38 -27.61 32.93
C CYS A 155 -31.81 -27.08 32.97
N GLY A 156 -32.20 -26.29 31.98
CA GLY A 156 -33.62 -26.13 31.63
C GLY A 156 -34.12 -27.38 30.90
N ARG A 157 -34.44 -28.46 31.62
CA ARG A 157 -35.17 -29.60 31.03
C ARG A 157 -36.62 -29.20 30.82
N ARG A 158 -37.03 -29.08 29.55
CA ARG A 158 -38.44 -29.22 29.12
C ARG A 158 -38.94 -30.61 29.56
N GLY A 159 -39.99 -30.66 30.38
CA GLY A 159 -40.59 -31.91 30.83
C GLY A 159 -41.97 -31.75 31.44
N LYS A 160 -42.99 -31.77 30.57
CA LYS A 160 -44.41 -32.16 30.71
C LYS A 160 -45.12 -32.00 32.07
N SER A 161 -46.19 -31.19 31.99
CA SER A 161 -47.36 -31.11 32.87
C SER A 161 -47.86 -32.47 33.37
N ALA A 162 -47.99 -32.61 34.69
CA ALA A 162 -48.92 -33.53 35.34
C ALA A 162 -49.28 -32.90 36.70
N GLY A 163 -50.50 -32.35 36.77
CA GLY A 163 -51.03 -31.76 38.00
C GLY A 163 -51.53 -32.83 38.97
N GLN A 164 -51.40 -32.54 40.26
CA GLN A 164 -52.39 -32.75 41.34
C GLN A 164 -51.67 -32.68 42.69
N GLY A 165 -52.24 -31.94 43.64
CA GLY A 165 -51.79 -31.94 45.03
C GLY A 165 -52.07 -30.61 45.72
N GLN A 166 -53.22 -30.53 46.37
CA GLN A 166 -53.83 -29.37 47.02
C GLN A 166 -53.18 -28.97 48.38
N PRO A 167 -53.60 -27.83 48.99
CA PRO A 167 -52.77 -26.92 49.80
C PRO A 167 -53.01 -27.07 51.31
N SER A 168 -52.34 -26.24 52.13
CA SER A 168 -52.64 -26.06 53.55
C SER A 168 -51.93 -24.84 54.17
N PRO A 169 -52.41 -24.30 55.32
CA PRO A 169 -53.13 -23.03 55.34
C PRO A 169 -52.57 -21.98 56.35
N ILE A 170 -52.74 -20.72 55.99
CA ILE A 170 -53.29 -19.56 56.73
C ILE A 170 -53.14 -19.53 58.28
N GLU A 171 -52.64 -18.38 58.78
CA GLU A 171 -52.98 -17.61 60.01
C GLU A 171 -51.70 -17.07 60.68
N VAL A 172 -51.58 -15.87 61.27
CA VAL A 172 -52.52 -14.80 61.60
C VAL A 172 -51.72 -13.49 61.83
N THR A 173 -52.47 -12.41 61.73
CA THR A 173 -52.22 -10.97 61.85
C THR A 173 -51.68 -10.41 63.17
N GLU A 174 -51.03 -9.24 63.07
CA GLU A 174 -51.27 -7.98 63.84
C GLU A 174 -50.70 -6.85 62.92
N ARG A 175 -51.46 -5.95 62.25
CA ARG A 175 -52.32 -4.82 62.69
C ARG A 175 -51.65 -4.02 63.82
N GLU A 176 -51.36 -2.72 63.77
CA GLU A 176 -52.00 -1.52 63.16
C GLU A 176 -50.93 -0.42 62.91
N GLU A 177 -50.86 0.21 61.73
CA GLU A 177 -51.58 1.40 61.19
C GLU A 177 -50.98 2.78 61.56
N LEU A 178 -50.65 3.56 60.51
CA LEU A 178 -51.01 4.98 60.27
C LEU A 178 -50.27 5.47 58.99
N MET A 179 -50.83 5.33 57.78
CA MET A 179 -51.86 6.15 57.10
C MET A 179 -51.33 7.42 56.38
N TYR A 180 -51.26 7.38 55.05
CA TYR A 180 -52.01 8.31 54.19
C TYR A 180 -52.28 7.67 52.81
N LYS A 181 -53.46 7.98 52.26
CA LYS A 181 -54.21 7.24 51.25
C LYS A 181 -54.27 8.07 49.96
N ASN A 182 -54.09 7.46 48.77
CA ASN A 182 -55.14 7.46 47.73
C ASN A 182 -54.76 6.75 46.41
N SER A 183 -55.66 5.84 46.04
CA SER A 183 -56.18 5.48 44.71
C SER A 183 -55.33 5.70 43.45
N GLY A 184 -54.86 4.58 42.90
CA GLY A 184 -55.43 4.05 41.66
C GLY A 184 -54.94 4.61 40.32
N THR A 185 -53.95 3.94 39.74
CA THR A 185 -53.94 3.49 38.33
C THR A 185 -52.90 2.37 38.20
N LYS A 186 -53.27 1.26 37.55
CA LYS A 186 -52.32 0.20 37.19
C LYS A 186 -51.36 0.75 36.16
N GLU A 187 -50.10 0.92 36.53
CA GLU A 187 -49.03 1.04 35.54
C GLU A 187 -47.83 0.21 35.99
N LYS A 188 -47.38 -0.69 35.11
CA LYS A 188 -46.24 -1.56 35.34
C LYS A 188 -44.99 -0.68 35.37
N GLU A 189 -44.42 -0.47 36.55
CA GLU A 189 -43.07 0.06 36.68
C GLU A 189 -42.10 -1.01 36.18
N LYS A 190 -41.63 -0.83 34.94
CA LYS A 190 -40.56 -1.67 34.38
C LYS A 190 -39.25 -1.22 35.00
N SER A 191 -38.60 -2.13 35.72
CA SER A 191 -37.20 -1.99 36.09
C SER A 191 -36.36 -1.83 34.82
N ILE A 192 -35.75 -0.65 34.67
CA ILE A 192 -34.81 -0.33 33.60
C ILE A 192 -33.49 -1.03 33.92
N THR A 193 -32.96 -1.79 32.96
CA THR A 193 -31.64 -2.41 33.06
C THR A 193 -30.55 -1.41 32.65
N CYS A 194 -29.36 -1.56 33.24
CA CYS A 194 -28.20 -0.68 33.04
C CYS A 194 -27.79 -0.48 31.56
N CYS A 195 -28.22 -1.38 30.66
CA CYS A 195 -27.98 -1.24 29.23
C CYS A 195 -28.81 -0.12 28.56
N GLU A 196 -29.97 0.30 29.11
CA GLU A 196 -30.70 1.45 28.55
C GLU A 196 -30.13 2.81 29.00
N LEU A 197 -29.35 2.85 30.09
CA LEU A 197 -28.65 4.07 30.51
C LEU A 197 -27.47 4.41 29.58
N TYR A 198 -26.92 3.43 28.85
CA TYR A 198 -25.76 3.63 27.99
C TYR A 198 -26.10 4.14 26.58
N PHE A 199 -27.37 4.16 26.19
CA PHE A 199 -27.78 4.62 24.85
C PHE A 199 -28.17 6.11 24.79
N GLN A 200 -28.10 6.85 25.89
CA GLN A 200 -28.35 8.31 25.87
C GLN A 200 -27.09 9.16 25.61
N ASP A 201 -25.89 8.58 25.66
CA ASP A 201 -24.65 9.32 25.42
C ASP A 201 -24.24 9.36 23.93
N SER A 202 -24.88 8.59 23.05
CA SER A 202 -24.49 8.51 21.62
C SER A 202 -25.20 9.50 20.69
N ASP A 203 -26.16 10.29 21.18
CA ASP A 203 -26.93 11.21 20.33
C ASP A 203 -26.33 12.64 20.25
N VAL A 204 -25.14 12.88 20.83
CA VAL A 204 -24.54 14.23 20.93
C VAL A 204 -23.46 14.51 19.87
N GLU A 205 -23.06 13.53 19.07
CA GLU A 205 -21.94 13.68 18.12
C GLU A 205 -22.34 13.77 16.63
N GLU A 206 -23.62 13.97 16.31
CA GLU A 206 -24.07 14.30 14.94
C GLU A 206 -24.18 15.82 14.68
N TYR A 207 -23.91 16.66 15.69
CA TYR A 207 -24.06 18.13 15.58
C TYR A 207 -22.79 18.90 15.16
N TYR A 208 -21.59 18.29 15.21
CA TYR A 208 -20.34 19.01 14.89
C TYR A 208 -19.88 18.91 13.43
N ILE A 209 -20.40 17.98 12.63
CA ILE A 209 -19.93 17.77 11.24
C ILE A 209 -20.63 18.70 10.23
N HIS A 210 -21.74 19.36 10.60
CA HIS A 210 -22.48 20.22 9.65
C HIS A 210 -22.00 21.69 9.59
N ASN A 211 -21.08 22.12 10.47
CA ASN A 211 -20.63 23.51 10.54
C ASN A 211 -19.28 23.81 9.86
N GLU A 212 -18.53 22.82 9.38
CA GLU A 212 -17.31 23.07 8.60
C GLU A 212 -17.56 23.23 7.10
N LYS A 213 -18.77 22.91 6.59
CA LYS A 213 -19.10 23.03 5.16
C LYS A 213 -19.79 24.33 4.74
N PHE A 214 -19.99 25.28 5.66
CA PHE A 214 -20.60 26.59 5.36
C PHE A 214 -19.63 27.77 5.60
N GLY A 215 -18.34 27.51 5.80
CA GLY A 215 -17.33 28.52 6.16
C GLY A 215 -16.32 28.90 5.06
N GLU A 216 -16.56 28.58 3.80
CA GLU A 216 -15.63 28.92 2.70
C GLU A 216 -16.37 29.33 1.43
N GLU A 217 -17.44 30.11 1.57
CA GLU A 217 -18.11 30.78 0.44
C GLU A 217 -18.77 32.10 0.89
N ALA A 218 -17.98 33.01 1.48
CA ALA A 218 -18.41 34.39 1.73
C ALA A 218 -17.23 35.35 2.02
N GLU A 219 -16.23 35.43 1.14
CA GLU A 219 -15.42 36.66 1.02
C GLU A 219 -15.27 37.02 -0.46
N THR A 220 -16.33 37.62 -1.00
CA THR A 220 -16.27 38.49 -2.18
C THR A 220 -17.28 39.61 -1.96
N HIS A 221 -16.83 40.85 -2.22
CA HIS A 221 -17.52 42.14 -2.10
C HIS A 221 -17.53 42.83 -0.73
N CYS A 222 -16.50 43.65 -0.49
CA CYS A 222 -16.59 45.11 -0.62
C CYS A 222 -15.26 45.66 -1.16
#